data_AF-G1KTY8-F1
#
_entry.id   AF-G1KTY8-F1
#
_cell.length_a   1.000
_cell.length_b   1.000
_cell.length_c   1.000
_cell.angle_alpha   90.00
_cell.angle_beta   90.00
_cell.angle_gamma   90.00
#
_symmetry.space_group_name_H-M   'P 1'
#
loop_
_entity.id
_entity.type
_entity.pdbx_description
1 polymer ?
#
loop_
_entity_poly.entity_id
_entity_poly.type
_entity_poly.pdbx_seq_one_letter_code
_entity_poly.pdbx_strand_id
1 'polypeptide(L)'
;MGKKAHANASLTTHMAHYEAYMASYDIFLWEKIAPYLDLLPPDKQGMGKAYYREALLLTQAQINVLQIMRESCSRPLPCGDMPGYAPQPFQSKLLVEDLLAHDGGLFNLEINTHLKDTQEVSLQTRPPHSPKQQTQTTSLQQGIALLYLQMYRVTTEPSDLQRSLDYVKRILRNLNGRRVTFLCGDAGPLAVGAVVYHKLKNDTESKECITKLLQLQRIVLATDADLPDELLYGRAGYLYALLYLNTEIDPETVPQSFIKEVVDCIIESGKNLSREERKTERCPLLYQWHKKQYVGAAHGMAGIYYMLMQPAANVDQETLTELVKPSIDYVRHKKFRSGNYPSSLSNETDRLVHWCHGAPGVIHMLMQAYKVFKEEKYLKDAMECSDLIWQRGLLRKGYGICHGTAGNGYSFLSLYHLTQDKKYLYRACKFAEWCLEYGAHGCRIPDRPYSLFEGMAGAIHFLSDILAPEKSRFPAFELGPQKKGKNDSKVEA
;
A
#
# COMPACT_ATOMS: atom_id res chain seq x y z
N MET A 1 -8.45 27.77 -37.74
CA MET A 1 -8.75 26.51 -38.45
C MET A 1 -7.97 25.32 -37.89
N GLY A 2 -6.64 25.40 -37.71
CA GLY A 2 -5.83 24.32 -37.11
C GLY A 2 -6.31 23.80 -35.73
N LYS A 3 -6.75 24.69 -34.81
CA LYS A 3 -7.33 24.28 -33.51
C LYS A 3 -8.66 23.51 -33.64
N LYS A 4 -9.50 23.83 -34.63
CA LYS A 4 -10.76 23.10 -34.91
C LYS A 4 -10.48 21.74 -35.56
N ALA A 5 -9.48 21.65 -36.44
CA ALA A 5 -9.05 20.39 -37.05
C ALA A 5 -8.43 19.43 -36.02
N HIS A 6 -7.59 19.93 -35.10
CA HIS A 6 -7.02 19.11 -34.02
C HIS A 6 -8.06 18.61 -33.02
N ALA A 7 -9.07 19.43 -32.69
CA ALA A 7 -10.15 19.01 -31.78
C ALA A 7 -11.02 17.90 -32.41
N ASN A 8 -11.37 18.03 -33.69
CA ASN A 8 -12.14 17.00 -34.40
C ASN A 8 -11.33 15.71 -34.59
N ALA A 9 -10.06 15.79 -35.01
CA ALA A 9 -9.19 14.61 -35.11
C ALA A 9 -8.97 13.93 -33.75
N SER A 10 -8.88 14.71 -32.66
CA SER A 10 -8.80 14.17 -31.30
C SER A 10 -10.10 13.48 -30.86
N LEU A 11 -11.27 14.05 -31.17
CA LEU A 11 -12.57 13.43 -30.86
C LEU A 11 -12.78 12.13 -31.65
N THR A 12 -12.51 12.14 -32.96
CA THR A 12 -12.59 10.95 -33.81
C THR A 12 -11.62 9.87 -33.36
N THR A 13 -10.41 10.23 -32.92
CA THR A 13 -9.46 9.28 -32.34
C THR A 13 -9.96 8.69 -31.02
N HIS A 14 -10.57 9.49 -30.15
CA HIS A 14 -11.14 9.00 -28.89
C HIS A 14 -12.36 8.10 -29.11
N MET A 15 -13.23 8.43 -30.05
CA MET A 15 -14.37 7.58 -30.43
C MET A 15 -13.89 6.26 -31.03
N ALA A 16 -12.91 6.30 -31.94
CA ALA A 16 -12.33 5.09 -32.52
C ALA A 16 -11.66 4.20 -31.45
N HIS A 17 -11.02 4.79 -30.44
CA HIS A 17 -10.45 4.04 -29.31
C HIS A 17 -11.54 3.42 -28.41
N TYR A 18 -12.63 4.15 -28.15
CA TYR A 18 -13.75 3.64 -27.36
C TYR A 18 -14.46 2.49 -28.09
N GLU A 19 -14.71 2.63 -29.39
CA GLU A 19 -15.35 1.57 -30.19
C GLU A 19 -14.43 0.35 -30.35
N ALA A 20 -13.11 0.54 -30.42
CA ALA A 20 -12.16 -0.57 -30.45
C ALA A 20 -12.14 -1.32 -29.11
N TYR A 21 -12.22 -0.58 -28.00
CA TYR A 21 -12.36 -1.17 -26.66
C TYR A 21 -13.64 -2.00 -26.51
N MET A 22 -14.79 -1.49 -26.98
CA MET A 22 -16.06 -2.22 -26.91
C MET A 22 -16.02 -3.48 -27.81
N ALA A 23 -15.42 -3.40 -29.00
CA ALA A 23 -15.26 -4.55 -29.88
C ALA A 23 -14.35 -5.65 -29.27
N SER A 24 -13.24 -5.27 -28.64
CA SER A 24 -12.38 -6.23 -27.93
C SER A 24 -13.09 -6.86 -26.73
N TYR A 25 -13.91 -6.09 -26.01
CA TYR A 25 -14.72 -6.61 -24.91
C TYR A 25 -15.80 -7.59 -25.38
N ASP A 26 -16.42 -7.34 -26.54
CA ASP A 26 -17.40 -8.25 -27.13
C ASP A 26 -16.77 -9.60 -27.51
N ILE A 27 -15.54 -9.62 -28.07
CA ILE A 27 -14.80 -10.87 -28.34
C ILE A 27 -14.58 -11.66 -27.05
N PHE A 28 -14.12 -11.00 -25.99
CA PHE A 28 -13.92 -11.62 -24.68
C PHE A 28 -15.22 -12.25 -24.14
N LEU A 29 -16.35 -11.55 -24.24
CA LEU A 29 -17.65 -12.09 -23.83
C LEU A 29 -18.04 -13.32 -24.67
N TRP A 30 -17.83 -13.27 -25.98
CA TRP A 30 -18.11 -14.41 -26.86
C TRP A 30 -17.25 -15.63 -26.51
N GLU A 31 -15.96 -15.45 -26.24
CA GLU A 31 -15.06 -16.53 -25.81
C GLU A 31 -15.48 -17.15 -24.47
N LYS A 32 -16.05 -16.35 -23.55
CA LYS A 32 -16.63 -16.88 -22.30
C LYS A 32 -17.93 -17.63 -22.54
N ILE A 33 -18.71 -17.27 -23.55
CA ILE A 33 -19.95 -17.96 -23.91
C ILE A 33 -19.67 -19.27 -24.67
N ALA A 34 -18.55 -19.35 -25.40
CA ALA A 34 -18.22 -20.47 -26.28
C ALA A 34 -18.32 -21.87 -25.63
N PRO A 35 -17.83 -22.12 -24.39
CA PRO A 35 -17.96 -23.42 -23.73
C PRO A 35 -19.41 -23.81 -23.40
N TYR A 36 -20.31 -22.84 -23.30
CA TYR A 36 -21.71 -23.05 -22.95
C TYR A 36 -22.59 -23.30 -24.19
N LEU A 37 -22.08 -23.10 -25.41
CA LEU A 37 -22.81 -23.36 -26.65
C LEU A 37 -23.13 -24.86 -26.83
N ASP A 38 -22.30 -25.73 -26.27
CA ASP A 38 -22.52 -27.18 -26.26
C ASP A 38 -23.58 -27.64 -25.25
N LEU A 39 -24.01 -26.74 -24.35
CA LEU A 39 -25.10 -26.99 -23.39
C LEU A 39 -26.48 -26.59 -23.93
N LEU A 40 -26.55 -26.00 -25.13
CA LEU A 40 -27.83 -25.68 -25.77
C LEU A 40 -28.57 -26.96 -26.16
N PRO A 41 -29.92 -26.91 -26.26
CA PRO A 41 -30.70 -28.02 -26.81
C PRO A 41 -30.17 -28.45 -28.19
N PRO A 42 -30.14 -29.76 -28.52
CA PRO A 42 -29.49 -30.28 -29.73
C PRO A 42 -29.97 -29.63 -31.04
N ASP A 43 -31.24 -29.25 -31.12
CA ASP A 43 -31.87 -28.54 -32.23
C ASP A 43 -31.40 -27.09 -32.39
N LYS A 44 -30.79 -26.50 -31.34
CA LYS A 44 -30.32 -25.10 -31.30
C LYS A 44 -28.80 -24.96 -31.29
N GLN A 45 -28.04 -26.02 -31.06
CA GLN A 45 -26.57 -25.99 -31.03
C GLN A 45 -25.98 -25.52 -32.36
N GLY A 46 -26.51 -26.01 -33.49
CA GLY A 46 -26.05 -25.60 -34.83
C GLY A 46 -26.22 -24.11 -35.07
N MET A 47 -27.38 -23.56 -34.70
CA MET A 47 -27.68 -22.13 -34.83
C MET A 47 -26.85 -21.28 -33.84
N GLY A 48 -26.65 -21.74 -32.60
CA GLY A 48 -25.82 -21.06 -31.62
C GLY A 48 -24.34 -20.96 -32.04
N LYS A 49 -23.78 -22.03 -32.61
CA LYS A 49 -22.42 -22.05 -33.16
C LYS A 49 -22.28 -21.18 -34.42
N ALA A 50 -23.30 -21.14 -35.27
CA ALA A 50 -23.32 -20.25 -36.43
C ALA A 50 -23.37 -18.77 -36.02
N TYR A 51 -24.24 -18.43 -35.06
CA TYR A 51 -24.35 -17.07 -34.52
C TYR A 51 -23.05 -16.61 -33.85
N TYR A 52 -22.42 -17.48 -33.06
CA TYR A 52 -21.11 -17.22 -32.45
C TYR A 52 -20.03 -16.90 -33.50
N ARG A 53 -19.97 -17.68 -34.58
CA ARG A 53 -19.00 -17.45 -35.67
C ARG A 53 -19.25 -16.12 -36.40
N GLU A 54 -20.50 -15.82 -36.71
CA GLU A 54 -20.88 -14.54 -37.34
C GLU A 54 -20.58 -13.36 -36.42
N ALA A 55 -20.87 -13.47 -35.12
CA ALA A 55 -20.57 -12.43 -34.15
C ALA A 55 -19.07 -12.14 -34.09
N LEU A 56 -18.21 -13.17 -34.06
CA LEU A 56 -16.76 -12.98 -34.09
C LEU A 56 -16.28 -12.34 -35.40
N LEU A 57 -16.83 -12.75 -36.55
CA LEU A 57 -16.46 -12.17 -37.85
C LEU A 57 -16.85 -10.69 -37.96
N LEU A 58 -18.03 -10.33 -37.48
CA LEU A 58 -18.51 -8.95 -37.46
C LEU A 58 -17.64 -8.08 -36.54
N THR A 59 -17.33 -8.57 -35.34
CA THR A 59 -16.48 -7.84 -34.39
C THR A 59 -15.05 -7.68 -34.93
N GLN A 60 -14.51 -8.68 -35.61
CA GLN A 60 -13.20 -8.57 -36.27
C GLN A 60 -13.21 -7.57 -37.42
N ALA A 61 -14.27 -7.54 -38.23
CA ALA A 61 -14.43 -6.55 -39.29
C ALA A 61 -14.53 -5.13 -38.72
N GLN A 62 -15.23 -4.95 -37.59
CA GLN A 62 -15.33 -3.68 -36.89
C GLN A 62 -13.96 -3.20 -36.39
N ILE A 63 -13.14 -4.07 -35.80
CA ILE A 63 -11.77 -3.75 -35.36
C ILE A 63 -10.92 -3.28 -36.55
N ASN A 64 -11.01 -3.95 -37.69
CA ASN A 64 -10.24 -3.59 -38.89
C ASN A 64 -10.61 -2.20 -39.43
N VAL A 65 -11.91 -1.86 -39.44
CA VAL A 65 -12.39 -0.53 -39.84
C VAL A 65 -11.85 0.56 -38.91
N LEU A 66 -11.83 0.28 -37.60
CA LEU A 66 -11.35 1.21 -36.58
C LEU A 66 -9.84 1.44 -36.66
N GLN A 67 -9.06 0.41 -37.00
CA GLN A 67 -7.62 0.54 -37.26
C GLN A 67 -7.35 1.46 -38.46
N ILE A 68 -8.07 1.28 -39.57
CA ILE A 68 -7.95 2.13 -40.75
C ILE A 68 -8.33 3.59 -40.43
N MET A 69 -9.37 3.78 -39.60
CA MET A 69 -9.82 5.10 -39.16
C MET A 69 -8.77 5.81 -38.29
N ARG A 70 -8.11 5.05 -37.40
CA ARG A 70 -6.99 5.53 -36.55
C ARG A 70 -5.81 5.97 -37.42
N GLU A 71 -5.36 5.12 -38.35
CA GLU A 71 -4.21 5.40 -39.24
C GLU A 71 -4.42 6.66 -40.09
N SER A 72 -5.64 6.83 -40.58
CA SER A 72 -6.04 7.99 -41.40
C SER A 72 -6.01 9.31 -40.62
N CYS A 73 -6.28 9.28 -39.30
CA CYS A 73 -6.23 10.47 -38.43
C CYS A 73 -4.81 10.84 -37.98
N SER A 74 -3.83 9.94 -38.10
CA SER A 74 -2.44 10.11 -37.63
C SER A 74 -1.45 10.66 -38.66
N ARG A 75 -1.84 10.87 -39.93
CA ARG A 75 -0.94 11.46 -40.94
C ARG A 75 -0.85 12.99 -40.76
N PRO A 76 0.35 13.57 -40.54
CA PRO A 76 0.50 15.03 -40.54
C PRO A 76 0.29 15.58 -41.95
N LEU A 77 -0.48 16.67 -42.06
CA LEU A 77 -0.53 17.48 -43.28
C LEU A 77 0.86 18.09 -43.53
N PRO A 78 1.39 18.08 -44.77
CA PRO A 78 2.72 18.57 -45.04
C PRO A 78 2.76 20.10 -44.86
N CYS A 79 3.53 20.57 -43.89
CA CYS A 79 3.94 21.97 -43.77
C CYS A 79 5.45 22.01 -43.55
N GLY A 80 6.10 22.88 -44.30
CA GLY A 80 7.52 22.83 -44.64
C GLY A 80 8.51 23.11 -43.51
N ASP A 81 9.76 22.79 -43.83
CA ASP A 81 10.93 22.68 -42.97
C ASP A 81 11.24 23.94 -42.13
N MET A 82 11.45 23.73 -40.82
CA MET A 82 12.18 24.64 -39.93
C MET A 82 13.18 23.81 -39.08
N PRO A 83 14.49 24.08 -39.15
CA PRO A 83 15.50 23.28 -38.46
C PRO A 83 15.65 23.75 -37.00
N GLY A 84 15.46 22.85 -36.03
CA GLY A 84 15.77 23.14 -34.62
C GLY A 84 15.03 22.36 -33.55
N TYR A 85 14.06 21.51 -33.89
CA TYR A 85 13.41 20.61 -32.94
C TYR A 85 13.42 19.19 -33.51
N ALA A 86 14.31 18.34 -33.00
CA ALA A 86 14.15 16.90 -33.17
C ALA A 86 12.86 16.50 -32.42
N PRO A 87 11.84 15.94 -33.08
CA PRO A 87 10.70 15.37 -32.37
C PRO A 87 11.21 14.12 -31.66
N GLN A 88 11.21 14.11 -30.32
CA GLN A 88 11.32 12.85 -29.60
C GLN A 88 10.13 11.96 -30.01
N PRO A 89 10.36 10.66 -30.30
CA PRO A 89 9.27 9.78 -30.67
C PRO A 89 8.32 9.66 -29.47
N PHE A 90 7.06 10.03 -29.69
CA PHE A 90 5.97 9.91 -28.74
C PHE A 90 5.59 8.42 -28.58
N GLN A 91 6.46 7.67 -27.90
CA GLN A 91 6.28 6.25 -27.54
C GLN A 91 5.38 6.10 -26.29
N SER A 92 4.21 6.74 -26.31
CA SER A 92 3.20 6.61 -25.23
C SER A 92 1.87 6.06 -25.73
N LYS A 93 1.89 5.31 -26.85
CA LYS A 93 0.66 4.88 -27.56
C LYS A 93 0.56 3.38 -27.88
N LEU A 94 1.40 2.53 -27.28
CA LEU A 94 1.35 1.07 -27.51
C LEU A 94 0.94 0.22 -26.29
N LEU A 95 0.95 0.75 -25.07
CA LEU A 95 0.88 -0.09 -23.86
C LEU A 95 -0.53 -0.40 -23.35
N VAL A 96 -1.56 0.28 -23.85
CA VAL A 96 -2.95 0.02 -23.41
C VAL A 96 -3.57 -1.16 -24.16
N GLU A 97 -3.12 -1.43 -25.40
CA GLU A 97 -3.61 -2.55 -26.22
C GLU A 97 -3.03 -3.91 -25.74
N ASP A 98 -1.83 -3.93 -25.15
CA ASP A 98 -1.23 -5.17 -24.61
C ASP A 98 -1.74 -5.56 -23.20
N LEU A 99 -2.38 -4.64 -22.47
CA LEU A 99 -2.92 -4.90 -21.12
C LEU A 99 -4.25 -5.66 -21.12
N LEU A 100 -4.92 -5.75 -22.28
CA LEU A 100 -6.22 -6.42 -22.41
C LEU A 100 -6.21 -7.59 -23.42
N ALA A 101 -5.10 -7.79 -24.14
CA ALA A 101 -4.92 -8.86 -25.13
C ALA A 101 -3.94 -9.96 -24.70
N HIS A 102 -3.43 -9.93 -23.46
CA HIS A 102 -2.80 -11.10 -22.86
C HIS A 102 -3.87 -11.94 -22.15
N ASP A 103 -4.08 -13.16 -22.64
CA ASP A 103 -4.93 -14.23 -22.07
C ASP A 103 -4.65 -14.60 -20.60
N GLY A 104 -3.72 -13.93 -19.94
CA GLY A 104 -3.53 -13.98 -18.50
C GLY A 104 -4.13 -12.73 -17.88
N GLY A 105 -5.24 -12.87 -17.14
CA GLY A 105 -5.72 -11.83 -16.23
C GLY A 105 -4.63 -11.42 -15.22
N LEU A 106 -4.99 -10.57 -14.25
CA LEU A 106 -4.11 -10.06 -13.18
C LEU A 106 -3.33 -11.15 -12.37
N PHE A 107 -3.58 -12.42 -12.65
CA PHE A 107 -2.77 -13.59 -12.32
C PHE A 107 -2.12 -14.19 -13.58
N ASN A 108 -1.05 -13.54 -14.06
CA ASN A 108 -0.17 -14.14 -15.05
C ASN A 108 0.39 -15.47 -14.51
N LEU A 109 0.52 -16.50 -15.37
CA LEU A 109 1.22 -17.74 -15.07
C LEU A 109 2.64 -17.47 -14.55
N GLU A 110 3.28 -16.38 -14.99
CA GLU A 110 4.56 -15.87 -14.49
C GLU A 110 4.48 -15.31 -13.07
N ILE A 111 3.42 -14.59 -12.67
CA ILE A 111 3.26 -14.16 -11.25
C ILE A 111 3.04 -15.37 -10.35
N ASN A 112 2.26 -16.35 -10.80
CA ASN A 112 2.10 -17.63 -10.08
C ASN A 112 3.39 -18.46 -10.07
N THR A 113 4.19 -18.40 -11.13
CA THR A 113 5.52 -19.03 -11.21
C THR A 113 6.51 -18.32 -10.30
N HIS A 114 6.53 -16.98 -10.25
CA HIS A 114 7.36 -16.20 -9.34
C HIS A 114 6.92 -16.30 -7.88
N LEU A 115 5.62 -16.48 -7.61
CA LEU A 115 5.10 -16.85 -6.29
C LEU A 115 5.56 -18.26 -5.88
N LYS A 116 5.65 -19.21 -6.83
CA LYS A 116 6.27 -20.52 -6.60
C LYS A 116 7.79 -20.42 -6.42
N ASP A 117 8.49 -19.56 -7.18
CA ASP A 117 9.93 -19.30 -7.00
C ASP A 117 10.20 -18.67 -5.62
N THR A 118 9.31 -17.78 -5.16
CA THR A 118 9.33 -17.23 -3.80
C THR A 118 9.18 -18.33 -2.75
N GLN A 119 8.39 -19.38 -3.03
CA GLN A 119 8.27 -20.56 -2.16
C GLN A 119 9.56 -21.37 -2.15
N GLU A 120 10.15 -21.67 -3.31
CA GLU A 120 11.40 -22.44 -3.38
C GLU A 120 12.55 -21.73 -2.68
N VAL A 121 12.70 -20.41 -2.83
CA VAL A 121 13.74 -19.65 -2.14
C VAL A 121 13.46 -19.51 -0.63
N SER A 122 12.19 -19.36 -0.22
CA SER A 122 11.79 -19.41 1.19
C SER A 122 12.05 -20.79 1.84
N LEU A 123 12.04 -21.87 1.07
CA LEU A 123 12.38 -23.22 1.52
C LEU A 123 13.90 -23.46 1.54
N GLN A 124 14.66 -22.73 0.72
CA GLN A 124 16.12 -22.80 0.64
C GLN A 124 16.87 -21.92 1.66
N THR A 125 16.17 -21.16 2.52
CA THR A 125 16.83 -20.44 3.61
C THR A 125 17.44 -21.44 4.59
N ARG A 126 18.77 -21.56 4.57
CA ARG A 126 19.56 -22.31 5.57
C ARG A 126 19.16 -21.89 6.99
N PRO A 127 19.25 -22.80 7.99
CA PRO A 127 18.98 -22.43 9.37
C PRO A 127 19.81 -21.20 9.76
N PRO A 128 19.22 -20.20 10.44
CA PRO A 128 19.95 -18.99 10.79
C PRO A 128 21.15 -19.34 11.68
N HIS A 129 22.36 -18.95 11.26
CA HIS A 129 23.60 -19.21 11.99
C HIS A 129 23.94 -18.08 12.97
N SER A 130 23.11 -17.02 13.03
CA SER A 130 23.27 -15.91 13.97
C SER A 130 21.93 -15.32 14.41
N PRO A 131 21.87 -14.67 15.58
CA PRO A 131 20.64 -14.01 16.05
C PRO A 131 20.15 -12.87 15.14
N LYS A 132 21.07 -12.19 14.45
CA LYS A 132 20.72 -11.18 13.43
C LYS A 132 19.99 -11.83 12.26
N GLN A 133 20.53 -12.93 11.72
CA GLN A 133 19.88 -13.68 10.64
C GLN A 133 18.52 -14.24 11.08
N GLN A 134 18.39 -14.73 12.31
CA GLN A 134 17.11 -15.23 12.83
C GLN A 134 16.02 -14.14 12.83
N THR A 135 16.34 -12.93 13.28
CA THR A 135 15.40 -11.79 13.26
C THR A 135 15.01 -11.38 11.83
N GLN A 136 15.96 -11.47 10.91
CA GLN A 136 15.73 -11.17 9.49
C GLN A 136 14.84 -12.21 8.82
N THR A 137 15.04 -13.49 9.13
CA THR A 137 14.20 -14.59 8.64
C THR A 137 12.79 -14.50 9.21
N THR A 138 12.64 -14.17 10.50
CA THR A 138 11.34 -13.95 11.14
C THR A 138 10.56 -12.81 10.48
N SER A 139 11.18 -11.64 10.28
CA SER A 139 10.53 -10.50 9.61
C SER A 139 10.15 -10.80 8.15
N LEU A 140 10.99 -11.55 7.43
CA LEU A 140 10.69 -12.01 6.08
C LEU A 140 9.44 -12.90 6.06
N GLN A 141 9.44 -13.98 6.86
CA GLN A 141 8.35 -14.95 6.91
C GLN A 141 7.04 -14.32 7.41
N GLN A 142 7.11 -13.41 8.38
CA GLN A 142 5.95 -12.66 8.84
C GLN A 142 5.34 -11.81 7.71
N GLY A 143 6.19 -11.15 6.93
CA GLY A 143 5.73 -10.38 5.77
C GLY A 143 4.98 -11.25 4.75
N ILE A 144 5.45 -12.49 4.52
CA ILE A 144 4.76 -13.45 3.66
C ILE A 144 3.44 -13.94 4.26
N ALA A 145 3.40 -14.21 5.57
CA ALA A 145 2.14 -14.55 6.25
C ALA A 145 1.11 -13.42 6.09
N LEU A 146 1.53 -12.16 6.27
CA LEU A 146 0.66 -11.00 6.08
C LEU A 146 0.17 -10.87 4.62
N LEU A 147 1.02 -11.16 3.64
CA LEU A 147 0.61 -11.22 2.22
C LEU A 147 -0.48 -12.27 1.98
N TYR A 148 -0.31 -13.50 2.47
CA TYR A 148 -1.33 -14.54 2.27
C TYR A 148 -2.64 -14.23 3.02
N LEU A 149 -2.54 -13.63 4.20
CA LEU A 149 -3.72 -13.10 4.89
C LEU A 149 -4.43 -12.02 4.05
N GLN A 150 -3.67 -11.17 3.35
CA GLN A 150 -4.21 -10.20 2.41
C GLN A 150 -4.84 -10.87 1.19
N MET A 151 -4.19 -11.88 0.60
CA MET A 151 -4.78 -12.64 -0.52
C MET A 151 -6.13 -13.19 -0.11
N TYR A 152 -6.21 -13.83 1.05
CA TYR A 152 -7.48 -14.33 1.60
C TYR A 152 -8.56 -13.23 1.75
N ARG A 153 -8.20 -11.99 2.11
CA ARG A 153 -9.16 -10.87 2.20
C ARG A 153 -9.75 -10.49 0.84
N VAL A 154 -8.98 -10.67 -0.24
CA VAL A 154 -9.37 -10.30 -1.60
C VAL A 154 -10.06 -11.47 -2.32
N THR A 155 -9.45 -12.66 -2.29
CA THR A 155 -9.87 -13.86 -3.01
C THR A 155 -10.94 -14.65 -2.25
N THR A 156 -10.96 -14.57 -0.92
CA THR A 156 -11.75 -15.41 -0.01
C THR A 156 -11.43 -16.92 -0.07
N GLU A 157 -10.32 -17.28 -0.74
CA GLU A 157 -9.91 -18.68 -0.92
C GLU A 157 -9.30 -19.27 0.38
N PRO A 158 -9.88 -20.34 0.95
CA PRO A 158 -9.39 -20.92 2.21
C PRO A 158 -7.92 -21.38 2.15
N SER A 159 -7.40 -21.72 0.96
CA SER A 159 -6.01 -22.10 0.76
C SER A 159 -5.03 -20.99 1.11
N ASP A 160 -5.40 -19.73 0.89
CA ASP A 160 -4.55 -18.58 1.23
C ASP A 160 -4.44 -18.42 2.74
N LEU A 161 -5.56 -18.56 3.45
CA LEU A 161 -5.57 -18.52 4.91
C LEU A 161 -4.78 -19.69 5.53
N GLN A 162 -4.91 -20.89 4.96
CA GLN A 162 -4.15 -22.06 5.38
C GLN A 162 -2.64 -21.85 5.16
N ARG A 163 -2.25 -21.25 4.04
CA ARG A 163 -0.84 -20.95 3.77
C ARG A 163 -0.29 -19.87 4.70
N SER A 164 -1.08 -18.85 5.02
CA SER A 164 -0.72 -17.88 6.06
C SER A 164 -0.45 -18.58 7.40
N LEU A 165 -1.29 -19.56 7.78
CA LEU A 165 -1.11 -20.34 9.01
C LEU A 165 0.21 -21.14 9.01
N ASP A 166 0.61 -21.72 7.89
CA ASP A 166 1.85 -22.49 7.80
C ASP A 166 3.10 -21.63 8.08
N TYR A 167 3.12 -20.39 7.56
CA TYR A 167 4.17 -19.42 7.90
C TYR A 167 4.09 -19.01 9.37
N VAL A 168 2.89 -18.68 9.89
CA VAL A 168 2.69 -18.33 11.31
C VAL A 168 3.25 -19.41 12.24
N LYS A 169 2.90 -20.69 12.01
CA LYS A 169 3.37 -21.82 12.83
C LYS A 169 4.90 -21.94 12.86
N ARG A 170 5.58 -21.65 11.75
CA ARG A 170 7.05 -21.66 11.67
C ARG A 170 7.65 -20.50 12.44
N ILE A 171 7.06 -19.31 12.33
CA ILE A 171 7.59 -18.10 12.97
C ILE A 171 7.41 -18.15 14.49
N LEU A 172 6.25 -18.61 14.97
CA LEU A 172 5.95 -18.69 16.40
C LEU A 172 6.89 -19.63 17.17
N ARG A 173 7.54 -20.58 16.49
CA ARG A 173 8.59 -21.44 17.07
C ARG A 173 9.94 -20.74 17.26
N ASN A 174 10.13 -19.58 16.64
CA ASN A 174 11.41 -18.87 16.54
C ASN A 174 11.38 -17.47 17.19
N LEU A 175 10.40 -17.22 18.07
CA LEU A 175 10.34 -16.00 18.89
C LEU A 175 11.56 -15.93 19.82
N ASN A 176 12.12 -14.74 20.02
CA ASN A 176 13.38 -14.58 20.75
C ASN A 176 13.37 -13.48 21.82
N GLY A 177 12.27 -12.75 21.96
CA GLY A 177 12.04 -11.72 22.97
C GLY A 177 12.90 -10.46 22.84
N ARG A 178 13.71 -10.31 21.79
CA ARG A 178 14.68 -9.21 21.68
C ARG A 178 14.10 -7.91 21.16
N ARG A 179 13.03 -7.99 20.36
CA ARG A 179 12.39 -6.85 19.72
C ARG A 179 10.89 -6.96 19.89
N VAL A 180 10.25 -5.82 20.06
CA VAL A 180 8.85 -5.74 20.52
C VAL A 180 7.89 -5.20 19.47
N THR A 181 8.35 -4.80 18.29
CA THR A 181 7.49 -4.14 17.30
C THR A 181 6.80 -5.10 16.35
N PHE A 182 5.74 -4.63 15.69
CA PHE A 182 5.09 -5.40 14.64
C PHE A 182 6.03 -5.71 13.47
N LEU A 183 6.83 -4.76 13.00
CA LEU A 183 7.60 -4.94 11.76
C LEU A 183 8.92 -5.70 11.94
N CYS A 184 9.53 -5.61 13.12
CA CYS A 184 10.88 -6.14 13.34
C CYS A 184 11.02 -6.95 14.63
N GLY A 185 9.94 -7.22 15.35
CA GLY A 185 9.94 -7.91 16.63
C GLY A 185 8.83 -8.95 16.78
N ASP A 186 8.73 -9.50 17.98
CA ASP A 186 7.87 -10.66 18.27
C ASP A 186 6.37 -10.29 18.29
N ALA A 187 6.04 -9.01 18.47
CA ALA A 187 4.64 -8.56 18.40
C ALA A 187 4.04 -8.77 17.01
N GLY A 188 4.84 -8.72 15.95
CA GLY A 188 4.37 -8.95 14.58
C GLY A 188 3.85 -10.37 14.36
N PRO A 189 4.68 -11.40 14.54
CA PRO A 189 4.25 -12.79 14.42
C PRO A 189 3.10 -13.15 15.36
N LEU A 190 3.11 -12.63 16.59
CA LEU A 190 2.04 -12.86 17.56
C LEU A 190 0.72 -12.22 17.11
N ALA A 191 0.75 -10.98 16.63
CA ALA A 191 -0.45 -10.28 16.17
C ALA A 191 -1.03 -10.91 14.89
N VAL A 192 -0.18 -11.22 13.90
CA VAL A 192 -0.61 -11.91 12.67
C VAL A 192 -1.15 -13.30 13.01
N GLY A 193 -0.46 -14.04 13.89
CA GLY A 193 -0.91 -15.35 14.35
C GLY A 193 -2.28 -15.30 15.02
N ALA A 194 -2.49 -14.37 15.95
CA ALA A 194 -3.77 -14.20 16.62
C ALA A 194 -4.93 -13.99 15.63
N VAL A 195 -4.74 -13.14 14.62
CA VAL A 195 -5.76 -12.86 13.58
C VAL A 195 -6.01 -14.08 12.70
N VAL A 196 -4.96 -14.79 12.28
CA VAL A 196 -5.08 -15.99 11.45
C VAL A 196 -5.82 -17.10 12.21
N TYR A 197 -5.44 -17.37 13.46
CA TYR A 197 -6.12 -18.35 14.30
C TYR A 197 -7.58 -17.96 14.56
N HIS A 198 -7.87 -16.68 14.81
CA HIS A 198 -9.23 -16.19 14.98
C HIS A 198 -10.09 -16.41 13.71
N LYS A 199 -9.56 -16.08 12.53
CA LYS A 199 -10.27 -16.33 11.25
C LYS A 199 -10.53 -17.81 10.98
N LEU A 200 -9.66 -18.69 11.47
CA LEU A 200 -9.82 -20.14 11.44
C LEU A 200 -10.73 -20.69 12.55
N LYS A 201 -11.34 -19.81 13.36
CA LYS A 201 -12.17 -20.18 14.53
C LYS A 201 -11.42 -21.01 15.57
N ASN A 202 -10.11 -20.80 15.67
CA ASN A 202 -9.28 -21.41 16.69
C ASN A 202 -8.98 -20.39 17.80
N ASP A 203 -9.94 -20.22 18.71
CA ASP A 203 -9.90 -19.18 19.74
C ASP A 203 -8.82 -19.43 20.80
N THR A 204 -8.45 -20.69 21.05
CA THR A 204 -7.44 -21.05 22.06
C THR A 204 -6.07 -20.51 21.67
N GLU A 205 -5.59 -20.86 20.48
CA GLU A 205 -4.30 -20.40 19.96
C GLU A 205 -4.30 -18.90 19.66
N SER A 206 -5.45 -18.34 19.27
CA SER A 206 -5.61 -16.89 19.09
C SER A 206 -5.37 -16.16 20.43
N LYS A 207 -6.04 -16.58 21.50
CA LYS A 207 -5.87 -16.02 22.85
C LYS A 207 -4.46 -16.23 23.42
N GLU A 208 -3.83 -17.36 23.12
CA GLU A 208 -2.43 -17.60 23.51
C GLU A 208 -1.48 -16.60 22.86
N CYS A 209 -1.66 -16.32 21.55
CA CYS A 209 -0.88 -15.31 20.84
C CYS A 209 -1.08 -13.91 21.43
N ILE A 210 -2.34 -13.53 21.72
CA ILE A 210 -2.67 -12.24 22.34
C ILE A 210 -2.00 -12.13 23.71
N THR A 211 -2.11 -13.16 24.56
CA THR A 211 -1.52 -13.18 25.90
C THR A 211 0.00 -12.98 25.84
N LYS A 212 0.70 -13.71 24.95
CA LYS A 212 2.14 -13.56 24.74
C LYS A 212 2.51 -12.17 24.23
N LEU A 213 1.67 -11.56 23.39
CA LEU A 213 1.90 -10.21 22.88
C LEU A 213 1.82 -9.18 24.01
N LEU A 214 0.81 -9.29 24.88
CA LEU A 214 0.65 -8.40 26.05
C LEU A 214 1.80 -8.57 27.06
N GLN A 215 2.39 -9.75 27.16
CA GLN A 215 3.58 -9.97 28.01
C GLN A 215 4.82 -9.20 27.53
N LEU A 216 4.89 -8.77 26.26
CA LEU A 216 5.97 -7.91 25.75
C LEU A 216 5.91 -6.49 26.32
N GLN A 217 4.76 -6.05 26.83
CA GLN A 217 4.55 -4.71 27.37
C GLN A 217 5.53 -4.35 28.48
N ARG A 218 5.94 -5.33 29.30
CA ARG A 218 6.94 -5.13 30.36
C ARG A 218 8.26 -4.55 29.85
N ILE A 219 8.65 -4.87 28.61
CA ILE A 219 9.88 -4.37 27.97
C ILE A 219 9.62 -2.96 27.40
N VAL A 220 8.41 -2.70 26.92
CA VAL A 220 8.00 -1.44 26.29
C VAL A 220 7.89 -0.31 27.30
N LEU A 221 7.42 -0.63 28.51
CA LEU A 221 7.23 0.32 29.62
C LEU A 221 8.47 0.45 30.53
N ALA A 222 9.47 -0.41 30.35
CA ALA A 222 10.70 -0.37 31.14
C ALA A 222 11.39 0.99 30.97
N THR A 223 11.66 1.67 32.09
CA THR A 223 12.23 3.05 32.09
C THR A 223 13.73 3.04 31.81
N ASP A 224 14.40 1.93 32.08
CA ASP A 224 15.82 1.66 31.84
C ASP A 224 16.10 1.11 30.44
N ALA A 225 15.06 0.74 29.68
CA ALA A 225 15.21 0.29 28.31
C ALA A 225 15.45 1.47 27.36
N ASP A 226 16.57 1.45 26.64
CA ASP A 226 16.90 2.35 25.51
C ASP A 226 16.03 2.04 24.27
N LEU A 227 14.72 1.89 24.51
CA LEU A 227 13.73 1.61 23.47
C LEU A 227 13.30 2.95 22.83
N PRO A 228 13.43 3.10 21.51
CA PRO A 228 12.99 4.29 20.83
C PRO A 228 11.45 4.34 20.75
N ASP A 229 10.91 5.41 20.17
CA ASP A 229 9.46 5.56 19.99
C ASP A 229 8.98 5.30 18.57
N GLU A 230 9.89 5.15 17.60
CA GLU A 230 9.54 5.03 16.18
C GLU A 230 8.92 3.67 15.78
N LEU A 231 8.48 3.55 14.52
CA LEU A 231 7.60 2.46 14.09
C LEU A 231 8.33 1.12 13.91
N LEU A 232 9.60 1.11 13.50
CA LEU A 232 10.28 -0.14 13.19
C LEU A 232 10.80 -0.86 14.43
N TYR A 233 11.27 -0.14 15.45
CA TYR A 233 11.93 -0.69 16.63
C TYR A 233 11.39 -0.14 17.95
N GLY A 234 10.51 0.86 17.92
CA GLY A 234 10.05 1.57 19.09
C GLY A 234 8.61 1.33 19.53
N ARG A 235 8.19 2.12 20.53
CA ARG A 235 6.87 2.04 21.17
C ARG A 235 5.72 2.20 20.18
N ALA A 236 5.82 3.08 19.18
CA ALA A 236 4.77 3.23 18.16
C ALA A 236 4.58 1.94 17.32
N GLY A 237 5.65 1.20 17.07
CA GLY A 237 5.60 -0.09 16.38
C GLY A 237 4.93 -1.20 17.20
N TYR A 238 5.04 -1.14 18.52
CA TYR A 238 4.29 -2.03 19.42
C TYR A 238 2.82 -1.58 19.54
N LEU A 239 2.58 -0.28 19.70
CA LEU A 239 1.25 0.32 19.71
C LEU A 239 0.45 -0.12 18.47
N TYR A 240 1.05 -0.05 17.27
CA TYR A 240 0.42 -0.55 16.04
C TYR A 240 -0.06 -2.00 16.19
N ALA A 241 0.73 -2.90 16.81
CA ALA A 241 0.35 -4.30 16.99
C ALA A 241 -0.89 -4.46 17.88
N LEU A 242 -0.99 -3.66 18.95
CA LEU A 242 -2.17 -3.64 19.83
C LEU A 242 -3.42 -3.15 19.07
N LEU A 243 -3.29 -2.03 18.36
CA LEU A 243 -4.40 -1.44 17.60
C LEU A 243 -4.83 -2.33 16.43
N TYR A 244 -3.89 -3.05 15.82
CA TYR A 244 -4.14 -4.03 14.76
C TYR A 244 -5.04 -5.17 15.25
N LEU A 245 -4.81 -5.70 16.45
CA LEU A 245 -5.68 -6.73 17.05
C LEU A 245 -7.11 -6.20 17.26
N ASN A 246 -7.24 -5.00 17.82
CA ASN A 246 -8.55 -4.38 18.06
C ASN A 246 -9.32 -4.10 16.76
N THR A 247 -8.59 -3.90 15.66
CA THR A 247 -9.21 -3.63 14.35
C THR A 247 -9.60 -4.92 13.62
N GLU A 248 -8.78 -5.96 13.70
CA GLU A 248 -8.96 -7.18 12.91
C GLU A 248 -9.82 -8.25 13.58
N ILE A 249 -9.80 -8.32 14.91
CA ILE A 249 -10.58 -9.28 15.70
C ILE A 249 -11.86 -8.58 16.19
N ASP A 250 -11.71 -7.81 17.26
CA ASP A 250 -12.79 -7.08 17.93
C ASP A 250 -12.24 -5.86 18.68
N PRO A 251 -12.93 -4.70 18.73
CA PRO A 251 -12.47 -3.50 19.40
C PRO A 251 -12.04 -3.67 20.86
N GLU A 252 -12.55 -4.70 21.56
CA GLU A 252 -12.26 -4.98 22.97
C GLU A 252 -11.17 -6.07 23.17
N THR A 253 -10.52 -6.52 22.09
CA THR A 253 -9.52 -7.62 22.14
C THR A 253 -8.35 -7.30 23.07
N VAL A 254 -7.82 -6.08 22.97
CA VAL A 254 -6.79 -5.52 23.84
C VAL A 254 -7.46 -4.46 24.71
N PRO A 255 -7.37 -4.60 26.06
CA PRO A 255 -7.94 -3.61 26.96
C PRO A 255 -7.34 -2.22 26.76
N GLN A 256 -8.19 -1.19 26.85
CA GLN A 256 -7.77 0.20 26.64
C GLN A 256 -6.66 0.66 27.59
N SER A 257 -6.57 0.07 28.80
CA SER A 257 -5.49 0.35 29.74
C SER A 257 -4.11 0.01 29.18
N PHE A 258 -3.96 -1.11 28.47
CA PHE A 258 -2.69 -1.51 27.85
C PHE A 258 -2.26 -0.52 26.78
N ILE A 259 -3.22 -0.08 25.95
CA ILE A 259 -2.99 0.93 24.91
C ILE A 259 -2.59 2.27 25.54
N LYS A 260 -3.31 2.70 26.58
CA LYS A 260 -3.06 3.97 27.27
C LYS A 260 -1.67 4.03 27.89
N GLU A 261 -1.22 2.97 28.56
CA GLU A 261 0.13 2.92 29.15
C GLU A 261 1.23 3.15 28.11
N VAL A 262 1.10 2.54 26.92
CA VAL A 262 2.07 2.73 25.83
C VAL A 262 2.00 4.15 25.26
N VAL A 263 0.80 4.70 25.07
CA VAL A 263 0.58 6.09 24.63
C VAL A 263 1.22 7.07 25.60
N ASP A 264 0.96 6.92 26.91
CA ASP A 264 1.49 7.80 27.95
C ASP A 264 3.03 7.79 27.93
N CYS A 265 3.66 6.62 27.76
CA CYS A 265 5.11 6.53 27.60
C CYS A 265 5.64 7.27 26.37
N ILE A 266 4.94 7.17 25.22
CA ILE A 266 5.32 7.89 23.99
C ILE A 266 5.21 9.40 24.19
N ILE A 267 4.15 9.88 24.86
CA ILE A 267 3.93 11.30 25.13
C ILE A 267 5.01 11.85 26.07
N GLU A 268 5.28 11.17 27.19
CA GLU A 268 6.28 11.61 28.16
C GLU A 268 7.70 11.60 27.58
N SER A 269 8.06 10.54 26.82
CA SER A 269 9.33 10.50 26.08
C SER A 269 9.48 11.70 25.13
N GLY A 270 8.42 12.01 24.38
CA GLY A 270 8.41 13.13 23.43
C GLY A 270 8.54 14.50 24.11
N LYS A 271 7.87 14.69 25.24
CA LYS A 271 7.97 15.92 26.06
C LYS A 271 9.38 16.10 26.62
N ASN A 272 9.98 15.03 27.10
CA ASN A 272 11.32 15.04 27.69
C ASN A 272 12.36 15.47 26.66
N LEU A 273 12.40 14.82 25.50
CA LEU A 273 13.36 15.18 24.46
C LEU A 273 13.12 16.61 23.92
N SER A 274 11.85 17.02 23.77
CA SER A 274 11.54 18.39 23.37
C SER A 274 12.06 19.43 24.36
N ARG A 275 11.96 19.15 25.66
CA ARG A 275 12.50 20.01 26.73
C ARG A 275 14.03 20.06 26.68
N GLU A 276 14.69 18.91 26.55
CA GLU A 276 16.15 18.80 26.45
C GLU A 276 16.70 19.61 25.26
N GLU A 277 16.03 19.50 24.11
CA GLU A 277 16.39 20.20 22.87
C GLU A 277 15.89 21.66 22.83
N ARG A 278 15.24 22.14 23.90
CA ARG A 278 14.65 23.49 24.02
C ARG A 278 13.70 23.82 22.87
N LYS A 279 12.84 22.85 22.50
CA LYS A 279 11.85 22.96 21.43
C LYS A 279 10.41 23.01 21.92
N THR A 280 10.15 22.97 23.23
CA THR A 280 8.80 22.83 23.80
C THR A 280 7.78 23.81 23.23
N GLU A 281 8.14 25.08 23.05
CA GLU A 281 7.23 26.10 22.49
C GLU A 281 6.86 25.86 21.02
N ARG A 282 7.76 25.25 20.24
CA ARG A 282 7.59 25.06 18.79
C ARG A 282 7.11 23.67 18.42
N CYS A 283 7.51 22.66 19.18
CA CYS A 283 7.27 21.24 18.94
C CYS A 283 7.20 20.52 20.28
N PRO A 284 6.05 20.54 20.99
CA PRO A 284 5.93 19.96 22.32
C PRO A 284 6.34 18.49 22.44
N LEU A 285 6.18 17.72 21.37
CA LEU A 285 6.61 16.33 21.27
C LEU A 285 7.71 16.21 20.23
N LEU A 286 8.91 15.81 20.62
CA LEU A 286 10.04 15.60 19.72
C LEU A 286 10.60 14.20 19.90
N TYR A 287 11.06 13.56 18.82
CA TYR A 287 11.58 12.19 18.88
C TYR A 287 12.91 12.06 18.15
N GLN A 288 13.71 11.10 18.58
CA GLN A 288 14.98 10.76 17.94
C GLN A 288 15.18 9.25 17.86
N TRP A 289 15.93 8.83 16.85
CA TRP A 289 16.44 7.48 16.73
C TRP A 289 17.86 7.55 16.17
N HIS A 290 18.80 6.78 16.74
CA HIS A 290 20.23 6.84 16.35
C HIS A 290 20.78 8.28 16.27
N LYS A 291 20.48 9.11 17.29
CA LYS A 291 20.91 10.52 17.41
C LYS A 291 20.44 11.42 16.25
N LYS A 292 19.36 11.05 15.55
CA LYS A 292 18.76 11.84 14.49
C LYS A 292 17.26 12.03 14.74
N GLN A 293 16.81 13.27 14.57
CA GLN A 293 15.40 13.63 14.60
C GLN A 293 14.77 13.33 13.24
N TYR A 294 14.42 12.07 12.99
CA TYR A 294 13.83 11.64 11.73
C TYR A 294 12.42 12.20 11.55
N VAL A 295 12.07 12.49 10.30
CA VAL A 295 10.76 13.08 9.93
C VAL A 295 9.79 12.04 9.40
N GLY A 296 10.25 11.11 8.57
CA GLY A 296 9.39 10.16 7.83
C GLY A 296 8.66 9.12 8.69
N ALA A 297 7.88 8.24 8.04
CA ALA A 297 6.96 7.32 8.72
C ALA A 297 7.65 6.15 9.43
N ALA A 298 8.78 5.65 8.92
CA ALA A 298 9.43 4.48 9.49
C ALA A 298 10.11 4.78 10.84
N HIS A 299 11.00 5.78 10.84
CA HIS A 299 11.89 6.07 11.97
C HIS A 299 11.59 7.39 12.67
N GLY A 300 10.57 8.12 12.21
CA GLY A 300 10.41 9.53 12.50
C GLY A 300 9.07 9.93 13.05
N MET A 301 8.98 11.23 13.29
CA MET A 301 7.84 11.90 13.90
C MET A 301 6.52 11.66 13.14
N ALA A 302 6.53 11.59 11.80
CA ALA A 302 5.30 11.37 11.05
C ALA A 302 4.63 10.04 11.38
N GLY A 303 5.40 8.96 11.56
CA GLY A 303 4.85 7.66 11.94
C GLY A 303 4.30 7.65 13.36
N ILE A 304 5.01 8.30 14.29
CA ILE A 304 4.62 8.39 15.70
C ILE A 304 3.32 9.19 15.85
N TYR A 305 3.26 10.40 15.28
CA TYR A 305 2.05 11.23 15.34
C TYR A 305 0.87 10.56 14.62
N TYR A 306 1.12 9.88 13.50
CA TYR A 306 0.08 9.12 12.80
C TYR A 306 -0.53 8.02 13.70
N MET A 307 0.29 7.31 14.50
CA MET A 307 -0.19 6.32 15.47
C MET A 307 -0.96 6.95 16.64
N LEU A 308 -0.45 8.06 17.20
CA LEU A 308 -1.13 8.79 18.29
C LEU A 308 -2.50 9.32 17.87
N MET A 309 -2.68 9.67 16.60
CA MET A 309 -3.95 10.15 16.07
C MET A 309 -4.93 9.04 15.66
N GLN A 310 -4.58 7.76 15.81
CA GLN A 310 -5.52 6.68 15.50
C GLN A 310 -6.68 6.70 16.51
N PRO A 311 -7.95 6.59 16.06
CA PRO A 311 -9.09 6.58 16.98
C PRO A 311 -8.97 5.51 18.06
N ALA A 312 -8.44 4.33 17.69
CA ALA A 312 -8.21 3.21 18.60
C ALA A 312 -7.14 3.49 19.67
N ALA A 313 -6.23 4.47 19.45
CA ALA A 313 -5.29 4.90 20.47
C ALA A 313 -5.97 5.67 21.61
N ASN A 314 -7.15 6.25 21.34
CA ASN A 314 -7.99 6.99 22.28
C ASN A 314 -7.22 8.04 23.10
N VAL A 315 -6.34 8.80 22.42
CA VAL A 315 -5.66 9.95 23.00
C VAL A 315 -6.69 11.05 23.26
N ASP A 316 -6.67 11.65 24.44
CA ASP A 316 -7.64 12.68 24.81
C ASP A 316 -7.48 13.95 23.96
N GLN A 317 -8.58 14.71 23.85
CA GLN A 317 -8.65 15.87 22.97
C GLN A 317 -7.69 17.00 23.37
N GLU A 318 -7.39 17.14 24.66
CA GLU A 318 -6.45 18.14 25.19
C GLU A 318 -5.03 17.81 24.72
N THR A 319 -4.56 16.59 24.97
CA THR A 319 -3.27 16.07 24.47
C THR A 319 -3.15 16.19 22.94
N LEU A 320 -4.20 15.84 22.20
CA LEU A 320 -4.20 15.96 20.74
C LEU A 320 -4.03 17.43 20.29
N THR A 321 -4.73 18.35 20.94
CA THR A 321 -4.77 19.77 20.54
C THR A 321 -3.54 20.54 21.01
N GLU A 322 -3.07 20.28 22.23
CA GLU A 322 -1.99 21.04 22.88
C GLU A 322 -0.61 20.47 22.62
N LEU A 323 -0.48 19.15 22.38
CA LEU A 323 0.81 18.50 22.19
C LEU A 323 1.00 17.98 20.77
N VAL A 324 0.07 17.16 20.26
CA VAL A 324 0.23 16.47 18.98
C VAL A 324 0.12 17.44 17.80
N LYS A 325 -0.95 18.24 17.75
CA LYS A 325 -1.21 19.22 16.68
C LYS A 325 -0.07 20.22 16.44
N PRO A 326 0.45 20.97 17.44
CA PRO A 326 1.58 21.87 17.21
C PRO A 326 2.86 21.14 16.77
N SER A 327 3.06 19.90 17.19
CA SER A 327 4.20 19.08 16.76
C SER A 327 4.08 18.62 15.29
N ILE A 328 2.86 18.28 14.84
CA ILE A 328 2.56 18.04 13.41
C ILE A 328 2.79 19.31 12.60
N ASP A 329 2.34 20.47 13.11
CA ASP A 329 2.54 21.76 12.47
C ASP A 329 4.03 22.09 12.34
N TYR A 330 4.83 21.75 13.34
CA TYR A 330 6.29 21.87 13.26
C TYR A 330 6.87 21.02 12.12
N VAL A 331 6.46 19.76 11.99
CA VAL A 331 6.90 18.87 10.88
C VAL A 331 6.44 19.40 9.52
N ARG A 332 5.19 19.87 9.39
CA ARG A 332 4.66 20.47 8.16
C ARG A 332 5.58 21.58 7.64
N HIS A 333 6.06 22.46 8.52
CA HIS A 333 6.91 23.59 8.14
C HIS A 333 8.36 23.19 7.80
N LYS A 334 8.73 21.90 7.81
CA LYS A 334 10.03 21.39 7.34
C LYS A 334 10.02 20.96 5.88
N LYS A 335 8.90 21.14 5.19
CA LYS A 335 8.72 20.86 3.78
C LYS A 335 9.75 21.66 2.94
N PHE A 336 10.40 20.99 2.00
CA PHE A 336 11.26 21.61 1.00
C PHE A 336 10.44 22.43 0.00
N ARG A 337 11.11 23.30 -0.77
CA ARG A 337 10.48 24.06 -1.86
C ARG A 337 9.80 23.19 -2.91
N SER A 338 10.25 21.94 -3.08
CA SER A 338 9.64 20.97 -4.00
C SER A 338 8.30 20.41 -3.53
N GLY A 339 7.95 20.57 -2.25
CA GLY A 339 6.85 19.86 -1.60
C GLY A 339 7.26 18.55 -0.89
N ASN A 340 8.52 18.11 -1.04
CA ASN A 340 9.04 16.94 -0.32
C ASN A 340 9.42 17.25 1.13
N TYR A 341 9.74 16.21 1.92
CA TYR A 341 10.20 16.34 3.30
C TYR A 341 11.61 15.78 3.47
N PRO A 342 12.42 16.38 4.37
CA PRO A 342 13.75 15.87 4.68
C PRO A 342 13.66 14.51 5.38
N SER A 343 14.72 13.70 5.29
CA SER A 343 14.76 12.43 6.03
C SER A 343 14.85 12.66 7.55
N SER A 344 15.61 13.67 7.96
CA SER A 344 15.76 14.13 9.35
C SER A 344 15.86 15.65 9.40
N LEU A 345 15.57 16.27 10.53
CA LEU A 345 15.55 17.74 10.68
C LEU A 345 16.87 18.44 10.34
N SER A 346 17.99 17.74 10.43
CA SER A 346 19.33 18.22 10.06
C SER A 346 19.72 17.95 8.61
N ASN A 347 18.89 17.25 7.83
CA ASN A 347 19.22 16.91 6.45
C ASN A 347 18.60 17.91 5.47
N GLU A 348 19.44 18.55 4.67
CA GLU A 348 19.03 19.53 3.66
C GLU A 348 18.92 18.95 2.25
N THR A 349 19.19 17.64 2.07
CA THR A 349 19.12 17.00 0.74
C THR A 349 17.73 16.48 0.38
N ASP A 350 17.09 17.14 -0.58
CA ASP A 350 15.82 16.73 -1.17
C ASP A 350 16.00 15.63 -2.23
N ARG A 351 16.12 14.38 -1.76
CA ARG A 351 16.33 13.22 -2.64
C ARG A 351 15.32 12.09 -2.44
N LEU A 352 14.98 11.78 -1.19
CA LEU A 352 14.24 10.56 -0.86
C LEU A 352 12.74 10.80 -1.04
N VAL A 353 12.12 10.01 -1.90
CA VAL A 353 10.66 9.99 -2.13
C VAL A 353 10.18 8.58 -1.78
N HIS A 354 10.27 8.25 -0.49
CA HIS A 354 9.99 6.92 0.05
C HIS A 354 8.97 7.00 1.18
N TRP A 355 8.28 5.89 1.48
CA TRP A 355 7.47 5.79 2.69
C TRP A 355 8.33 5.96 3.95
N CYS A 356 9.50 5.34 4.02
CA CYS A 356 10.36 5.48 5.18
C CYS A 356 10.88 6.91 5.40
N HIS A 357 11.16 7.65 4.31
CA HIS A 357 11.68 9.00 4.33
C HIS A 357 11.21 9.80 3.11
N GLY A 358 10.43 10.86 3.36
CA GLY A 358 9.92 11.78 2.34
C GLY A 358 8.39 11.89 2.35
N ALA A 359 7.86 12.58 1.34
CA ALA A 359 6.42 12.81 1.19
C ALA A 359 5.54 11.54 1.23
N PRO A 360 5.93 10.38 0.65
CA PRO A 360 5.07 9.18 0.69
C PRO A 360 4.81 8.65 2.10
N GLY A 361 5.68 8.93 3.08
CA GLY A 361 5.43 8.59 4.48
C GLY A 361 4.64 9.69 5.21
N VAL A 362 5.00 10.95 4.95
CA VAL A 362 4.43 12.11 5.65
C VAL A 362 2.96 12.34 5.27
N ILE A 363 2.56 12.02 4.04
CA ILE A 363 1.18 12.18 3.56
C ILE A 363 0.16 11.49 4.46
N HIS A 364 0.47 10.31 5.02
CA HIS A 364 -0.45 9.59 5.92
C HIS A 364 -0.71 10.34 7.22
N MET A 365 0.32 10.95 7.81
CA MET A 365 0.17 11.84 8.97
C MET A 365 -0.72 13.05 8.62
N LEU A 366 -0.52 13.68 7.46
CA LEU A 366 -1.30 14.84 7.03
C LEU A 366 -2.77 14.47 6.81
N MET A 367 -3.05 13.35 6.13
CA MET A 367 -4.41 12.84 5.93
C MET A 367 -5.10 12.53 7.27
N GLN A 368 -4.37 11.92 8.21
CA GLN A 368 -4.92 11.63 9.54
C GLN A 368 -5.14 12.91 10.36
N ALA A 369 -4.24 13.89 10.28
CA ALA A 369 -4.41 15.20 10.91
C ALA A 369 -5.64 15.93 10.36
N TYR A 370 -5.89 15.87 9.04
CA TYR A 370 -7.12 16.39 8.47
C TYR A 370 -8.36 15.65 9.00
N LYS A 371 -8.32 14.31 9.10
CA LYS A 371 -9.44 13.53 9.65
C LYS A 371 -9.77 13.92 11.10
N VAL A 372 -8.77 14.18 11.94
CA VAL A 372 -8.91 14.51 13.37
C VAL A 372 -9.24 15.99 13.60
N PHE A 373 -8.47 16.91 13.01
CA PHE A 373 -8.57 18.34 13.31
C PHE A 373 -9.45 19.12 12.33
N LYS A 374 -9.83 18.52 11.19
CA LYS A 374 -10.70 19.13 10.15
C LYS A 374 -10.18 20.47 9.60
N GLU A 375 -8.87 20.66 9.57
CA GLU A 375 -8.24 21.87 9.00
C GLU A 375 -7.71 21.63 7.59
N GLU A 376 -8.19 22.42 6.64
CA GLU A 376 -7.87 22.34 5.21
C GLU A 376 -6.37 22.38 4.89
N LYS A 377 -5.57 23.03 5.74
CA LYS A 377 -4.10 23.11 5.55
C LYS A 377 -3.46 21.72 5.44
N TYR A 378 -3.94 20.74 6.22
CA TYR A 378 -3.39 19.39 6.21
C TYR A 378 -3.76 18.64 4.92
N LEU A 379 -5.01 18.77 4.46
CA LEU A 379 -5.44 18.17 3.20
C LEU A 379 -4.71 18.79 2.02
N LYS A 380 -4.53 20.11 2.01
CA LYS A 380 -3.75 20.82 0.99
C LYS A 380 -2.32 20.28 0.90
N ASP A 381 -1.62 20.16 2.02
CA ASP A 381 -0.27 19.58 2.01
C ASP A 381 -0.24 18.11 1.56
N ALA A 382 -1.27 17.33 1.91
CA ALA A 382 -1.37 15.94 1.44
C ALA A 382 -1.54 15.87 -0.09
N MET A 383 -2.32 16.80 -0.68
CA MET A 383 -2.45 16.92 -2.13
C MET A 383 -1.13 17.35 -2.80
N GLU A 384 -0.38 18.27 -2.19
CA GLU A 384 0.95 18.66 -2.66
C GLU A 384 1.96 17.49 -2.59
N CYS A 385 1.93 16.70 -1.51
CA CYS A 385 2.68 15.44 -1.43
C CYS A 385 2.31 14.51 -2.61
N SER A 386 1.02 14.34 -2.89
CA SER A 386 0.54 13.51 -4.00
C SER A 386 1.07 14.00 -5.37
N ASP A 387 1.10 15.32 -5.60
CA ASP A 387 1.65 15.87 -6.84
C ASP A 387 3.17 15.65 -6.96
N LEU A 388 3.92 15.76 -5.86
CA LEU A 388 5.34 15.41 -5.84
C LEU A 388 5.56 13.91 -6.12
N ILE A 389 4.80 13.04 -5.46
CA ILE A 389 4.90 11.59 -5.64
C ILE A 389 4.57 11.22 -7.09
N TRP A 390 3.58 11.88 -7.70
CA TRP A 390 3.26 11.68 -9.11
C TRP A 390 4.44 12.01 -10.03
N GLN A 391 5.19 13.07 -9.73
CA GLN A 391 6.33 13.51 -10.54
C GLN A 391 7.61 12.70 -10.29
N ARG A 392 7.85 12.22 -9.06
CA ARG A 392 9.15 11.67 -8.62
C ARG A 392 9.08 10.27 -7.99
N GLY A 393 7.88 9.68 -7.91
CA GLY A 393 7.60 8.47 -7.13
C GLY A 393 7.81 7.15 -7.87
N LEU A 394 8.11 7.16 -9.17
CA LEU A 394 8.57 5.98 -9.91
C LEU A 394 10.07 5.79 -9.65
N LEU A 395 10.42 4.80 -8.82
CA LEU A 395 11.77 4.70 -8.27
C LEU A 395 12.61 3.66 -9.00
N ARG A 396 13.80 4.07 -9.48
CA ARG A 396 14.85 3.13 -9.93
C ARG A 396 15.41 2.24 -8.80
N LYS A 397 15.05 2.52 -7.55
CA LYS A 397 15.45 1.73 -6.38
C LYS A 397 14.76 0.36 -6.36
N GLY A 398 13.56 0.23 -6.93
CA GLY A 398 12.79 -1.00 -6.96
C GLY A 398 11.29 -0.77 -6.76
N TYR A 399 10.55 -1.86 -6.64
CA TYR A 399 9.09 -1.85 -6.61
C TYR A 399 8.49 -2.12 -5.22
N GLY A 400 9.31 -2.32 -4.19
CA GLY A 400 8.84 -2.67 -2.84
C GLY A 400 8.03 -1.59 -2.12
N ILE A 401 7.67 -1.86 -0.87
CA ILE A 401 6.77 -1.02 -0.05
C ILE A 401 7.50 0.08 0.72
N CYS A 402 8.67 -0.22 1.30
CA CYS A 402 9.38 0.71 2.17
C CYS A 402 9.89 1.95 1.41
N HIS A 403 10.38 1.72 0.19
CA HIS A 403 11.07 2.69 -0.66
C HIS A 403 11.09 2.25 -2.12
N GLY A 404 9.94 1.79 -2.62
CA GLY A 404 9.73 1.40 -4.00
C GLY A 404 8.43 1.97 -4.55
N THR A 405 8.20 1.75 -5.85
CA THR A 405 7.01 2.28 -6.55
C THR A 405 5.70 1.83 -5.91
N ALA A 406 5.57 0.56 -5.50
CA ALA A 406 4.32 0.08 -4.89
C ALA A 406 3.98 0.82 -3.59
N GLY A 407 4.98 1.03 -2.72
CA GLY A 407 4.81 1.81 -1.49
C GLY A 407 4.34 3.23 -1.74
N ASN A 408 4.89 3.88 -2.77
CA ASN A 408 4.47 5.21 -3.19
C ASN A 408 3.05 5.21 -3.79
N GLY A 409 2.64 4.12 -4.44
CA GLY A 409 1.30 3.94 -4.99
C GLY A 409 0.21 3.97 -3.91
N TYR A 410 0.48 3.44 -2.72
CA TYR A 410 -0.45 3.50 -1.58
C TYR A 410 -0.80 4.94 -1.18
N SER A 411 0.11 5.90 -1.32
CA SER A 411 -0.19 7.30 -1.03
C SER A 411 -1.38 7.82 -1.83
N PHE A 412 -1.57 7.32 -3.06
CA PHE A 412 -2.73 7.67 -3.88
C PHE A 412 -4.00 6.92 -3.48
N LEU A 413 -3.89 5.65 -3.11
CA LEU A 413 -5.03 4.88 -2.61
C LEU A 413 -5.60 5.48 -1.32
N SER A 414 -4.73 5.82 -0.37
CA SER A 414 -5.12 6.46 0.89
C SER A 414 -5.74 7.84 0.68
N LEU A 415 -5.23 8.62 -0.28
CA LEU A 415 -5.80 9.93 -0.61
C LEU A 415 -7.13 9.80 -1.38
N TYR A 416 -7.26 8.79 -2.23
CA TYR A 416 -8.52 8.44 -2.88
C TYR A 416 -9.58 8.08 -1.84
N HIS A 417 -9.27 7.27 -0.82
CA HIS A 417 -10.23 6.96 0.25
C HIS A 417 -10.75 8.21 0.95
N LEU A 418 -9.85 9.15 1.22
CA LEU A 418 -10.19 10.37 1.94
C LEU A 418 -11.03 11.34 1.10
N THR A 419 -10.69 11.48 -0.19
CA THR A 419 -11.26 12.55 -1.06
C THR A 419 -12.35 12.05 -2.00
N GLN A 420 -12.38 10.75 -2.28
CA GLN A 420 -13.18 10.11 -3.32
C GLN A 420 -12.93 10.67 -4.73
N ASP A 421 -11.83 11.40 -4.93
CA ASP A 421 -11.43 11.92 -6.23
C ASP A 421 -10.73 10.83 -7.05
N LYS A 422 -11.39 10.40 -8.13
CA LYS A 422 -10.93 9.37 -9.07
C LYS A 422 -9.57 9.68 -9.70
N LYS A 423 -9.11 10.94 -9.69
CA LYS A 423 -7.74 11.33 -10.07
C LYS A 423 -6.71 10.50 -9.31
N TYR A 424 -6.89 10.32 -8.00
CA TYR A 424 -5.92 9.59 -7.19
C TYR A 424 -5.98 8.10 -7.43
N LEU A 425 -7.17 7.52 -7.62
CA LEU A 425 -7.30 6.12 -8.05
C LEU A 425 -6.59 5.88 -9.39
N TYR A 426 -6.77 6.78 -10.36
CA TYR A 426 -6.05 6.71 -11.64
C TYR A 426 -4.51 6.72 -11.45
N ARG A 427 -3.98 7.58 -10.58
CA ARG A 427 -2.54 7.62 -10.26
C ARG A 427 -2.06 6.30 -9.63
N ALA A 428 -2.85 5.71 -8.73
CA ALA A 428 -2.55 4.41 -8.14
C ALA A 428 -2.48 3.31 -9.22
N CYS A 429 -3.45 3.28 -10.15
CA CYS A 429 -3.46 2.34 -11.27
C CYS A 429 -2.24 2.52 -12.19
N LYS A 430 -1.77 3.75 -12.43
CA LYS A 430 -0.55 4.00 -13.22
C LYS A 430 0.73 3.54 -12.50
N PHE A 431 0.76 3.59 -11.18
CA PHE A 431 1.84 3.00 -10.40
C PHE A 431 1.76 1.47 -10.39
N ALA A 432 0.54 0.90 -10.42
CA ALA A 432 0.32 -0.53 -10.57
C ALA A 432 0.78 -1.04 -11.95
N GLU A 433 0.48 -0.31 -13.03
CA GLU A 433 0.96 -0.59 -14.39
C GLU A 433 2.50 -0.68 -14.44
N TRP A 434 3.19 0.29 -13.83
CA TRP A 434 4.65 0.22 -13.68
C TRP A 434 5.11 -1.03 -12.91
N CYS A 435 4.37 -1.45 -11.90
CA CYS A 435 4.66 -2.67 -11.13
C CYS A 435 4.33 -3.97 -11.88
N LEU A 436 3.42 -3.97 -12.86
CA LEU A 436 3.14 -5.14 -13.70
C LEU A 436 4.31 -5.46 -14.64
N GLU A 437 5.04 -4.43 -15.09
CA GLU A 437 6.30 -4.56 -15.82
C GLU A 437 7.50 -4.82 -14.87
N TYR A 438 7.31 -5.65 -13.85
CA TYR A 438 8.30 -5.91 -12.82
C TYR A 438 9.61 -6.44 -13.45
N GLY A 439 10.70 -5.73 -13.20
CA GLY A 439 12.03 -6.10 -13.70
C GLY A 439 12.40 -5.53 -15.07
N ALA A 440 11.44 -4.98 -15.83
CA ALA A 440 11.70 -4.40 -17.16
C ALA A 440 12.44 -3.05 -17.11
N HIS A 441 12.37 -2.34 -15.97
CA HIS A 441 12.83 -0.94 -15.86
C HIS A 441 14.30 -0.75 -15.45
N GLY A 442 15.11 -1.81 -15.42
CA GLY A 442 16.51 -1.73 -14.97
C GLY A 442 16.67 -1.31 -13.50
N CYS A 443 15.65 -1.61 -12.68
CA CYS A 443 15.67 -1.35 -11.24
C CYS A 443 16.71 -2.23 -10.53
N ARG A 444 17.23 -1.76 -9.40
CA ARG A 444 18.12 -2.56 -8.54
C ARG A 444 17.37 -3.76 -7.96
N ILE A 445 18.07 -4.88 -7.80
CA ILE A 445 17.58 -6.02 -7.03
C ILE A 445 17.65 -5.67 -5.54
N PRO A 446 16.55 -5.78 -4.77
CA PRO A 446 16.56 -5.51 -3.34
C PRO A 446 17.42 -6.50 -2.55
N ASP A 447 17.89 -6.12 -1.36
CA ASP A 447 18.65 -7.01 -0.47
C ASP A 447 17.85 -8.27 -0.11
N ARG A 448 16.51 -8.12 0.02
CA ARG A 448 15.57 -9.24 0.20
C ARG A 448 14.51 -9.21 -0.90
N PRO A 449 14.81 -9.79 -2.08
CA PRO A 449 13.99 -9.68 -3.30
C PRO A 449 12.55 -10.15 -3.15
N TYR A 450 12.26 -11.00 -2.17
CA TYR A 450 10.95 -11.59 -1.96
C TYR A 450 10.24 -11.09 -0.70
N SER A 451 10.85 -10.17 0.05
CA SER A 451 10.24 -9.66 1.29
C SER A 451 9.08 -8.72 1.06
N LEU A 452 8.20 -8.59 2.06
CA LEU A 452 7.06 -7.67 2.00
C LEU A 452 7.49 -6.20 1.87
N PHE A 453 8.52 -5.76 2.59
CA PHE A 453 8.90 -4.35 2.64
C PHE A 453 9.90 -3.92 1.56
N GLU A 454 10.72 -4.81 1.04
CA GLU A 454 11.73 -4.45 0.03
C GLU A 454 11.45 -5.07 -1.35
N GLY A 455 10.75 -6.20 -1.38
CA GLY A 455 10.70 -7.09 -2.52
C GLY A 455 9.31 -7.31 -3.11
N MET A 456 9.23 -8.41 -3.86
CA MET A 456 8.09 -8.81 -4.68
C MET A 456 6.80 -9.02 -3.88
N ALA A 457 6.87 -9.58 -2.68
CA ALA A 457 5.68 -9.74 -1.83
C ALA A 457 5.00 -8.39 -1.54
N GLY A 458 5.77 -7.32 -1.44
CA GLY A 458 5.27 -5.96 -1.33
C GLY A 458 4.52 -5.48 -2.57
N ALA A 459 5.13 -5.67 -3.75
CA ALA A 459 4.49 -5.32 -5.02
C ALA A 459 3.19 -6.11 -5.24
N ILE A 460 3.18 -7.41 -4.94
CA ILE A 460 1.99 -8.26 -5.03
C ILE A 460 0.91 -7.78 -4.05
N HIS A 461 1.28 -7.42 -2.82
CA HIS A 461 0.31 -6.87 -1.85
C HIS A 461 -0.37 -5.62 -2.41
N PHE A 462 0.40 -4.68 -2.97
CA PHE A 462 -0.16 -3.49 -3.62
C PHE A 462 -1.08 -3.81 -4.80
N LEU A 463 -0.64 -4.69 -5.72
CA LEU A 463 -1.45 -5.10 -6.86
C LEU A 463 -2.76 -5.78 -6.43
N SER A 464 -2.74 -6.53 -5.34
CA SER A 464 -3.97 -7.11 -4.77
C SER A 464 -4.91 -6.07 -4.19
N ASP A 465 -4.38 -5.01 -3.59
CA ASP A 465 -5.17 -3.92 -3.02
C ASP A 465 -5.77 -3.02 -4.12
N ILE A 466 -5.17 -2.97 -5.31
CA ILE A 466 -5.74 -2.31 -6.48
C ILE A 466 -7.04 -2.98 -6.95
N LEU A 467 -7.22 -4.29 -6.72
CA LEU A 467 -8.46 -5.01 -7.06
C LEU A 467 -9.66 -4.57 -6.21
N ALA A 468 -9.41 -4.14 -4.98
CA ALA A 468 -10.43 -3.71 -4.05
C ALA A 468 -10.02 -2.37 -3.42
N PRO A 469 -9.95 -1.29 -4.23
CA PRO A 469 -9.34 -0.04 -3.82
C PRO A 469 -9.97 0.47 -2.54
N GLU A 470 -11.30 0.48 -2.39
CA GLU A 470 -11.99 0.92 -1.15
C GLU A 470 -11.59 0.21 0.15
N LYS A 471 -10.97 -0.97 0.05
CA LYS A 471 -10.52 -1.77 1.20
C LYS A 471 -8.99 -1.72 1.39
N SER A 472 -8.27 -1.08 0.48
CA SER A 472 -6.80 -1.08 0.45
C SER A 472 -6.20 -0.44 1.70
N ARG A 473 -5.07 -0.97 2.17
CA ARG A 473 -4.36 -0.39 3.32
C ARG A 473 -2.88 -0.60 3.15
N PHE A 474 -2.09 0.45 3.37
CA PHE A 474 -0.64 0.30 3.46
C PHE A 474 -0.30 -0.77 4.52
N PRO A 475 0.35 -1.89 4.14
CA PRO A 475 0.50 -3.03 5.04
C PRO A 475 1.37 -2.69 6.25
N ALA A 476 0.96 -3.16 7.42
CA ALA A 476 1.69 -2.98 8.68
C ALA A 476 1.90 -1.50 9.08
N PHE A 477 1.02 -0.60 8.61
CA PHE A 477 1.02 0.81 8.97
C PHE A 477 -0.40 1.40 9.02
N GLU A 478 -1.18 1.25 7.95
CA GLU A 478 -2.58 1.70 7.96
C GLU A 478 -3.51 0.69 8.64
N LEU A 479 -4.37 1.19 9.52
CA LEU A 479 -5.38 0.40 10.21
C LEU A 479 -6.71 0.50 9.47
N GLY A 480 -7.53 -0.54 9.61
CA GLY A 480 -8.90 -0.55 9.11
C GLY A 480 -9.86 0.34 9.89
N PRO A 481 -11.07 0.58 9.35
CA PRO A 481 -12.14 1.18 10.12
C PRO A 481 -12.48 0.27 11.30
N GLN A 482 -12.69 0.85 12.48
CA GLN A 482 -13.19 0.09 13.61
C GLN A 482 -14.60 -0.41 13.31
N LYS A 483 -14.87 -1.68 13.65
CA LYS A 483 -16.23 -2.19 13.69
C LYS A 483 -16.95 -1.43 14.82
N LYS A 484 -18.01 -0.69 14.50
CA LYS A 484 -18.87 -0.09 15.55
C LYS A 484 -19.34 -1.22 16.48
N GLY A 485 -19.13 -1.04 17.77
CA GLY A 485 -19.57 -2.02 18.77
C GLY A 485 -21.08 -2.22 18.69
N LYS A 486 -21.56 -3.39 19.13
CA LYS A 486 -23.00 -3.76 19.18
C LYS A 486 -23.88 -2.80 19.99
N ASN A 487 -23.32 -1.80 20.66
CA ASN A 487 -24.05 -0.84 21.50
C ASN A 487 -24.48 0.44 20.75
N ASP A 488 -23.92 0.75 19.58
CA ASP A 488 -24.30 1.96 18.84
C ASP A 488 -25.55 1.77 17.97
N SER A 489 -25.99 0.52 17.75
CA SER A 489 -27.21 0.20 16.98
C SER A 489 -28.51 0.35 17.77
N LYS A 490 -28.46 0.90 18.99
CA LYS A 490 -29.66 1.20 19.82
C LYS A 490 -30.00 2.68 19.96
N VAL A 491 -29.23 3.59 19.35
CA VAL A 491 -29.48 5.04 19.43
C VAL A 491 -30.11 5.61 18.15
N GLU A 492 -30.25 4.81 17.11
CA GLU A 492 -31.02 5.15 15.90
C GLU A 492 -32.17 4.15 15.72
N ALA A 493 -33.23 4.31 16.51
CA ALA A 493 -34.55 3.71 16.29
C ALA A 493 -35.65 4.67 16.74
#